data_AF-A0A4Y2WA58-F1
#
_entry.id   AF-A0A4Y2WA58-F1
#
_cell.length_a   1.000
_cell.length_b   1.000
_cell.length_c   1.000
_cell.angle_alpha   90.00
_cell.angle_beta   90.00
_cell.angle_gamma   90.00
#
_symmetry.space_group_name_H-M   'P 1'
#
loop_
_entity.id
_entity.type
_entity.pdbx_description
1 polymer ?
#
loop_
_entity_poly.entity_id
_entity_poly.type
_entity_poly.pdbx_seq_one_letter_code
_entity_poly.pdbx_strand_id
1 'polypeptide(L)'
;MKQFVKSLPKDGECFKYLCDQFPDLSEAKLKEGVFVGLDVRKMMKDENFETKMETNERKAWESFKLGIFSFLGNKKDPNYKYIVEEMIKNFKILGCSMSLKVHFLDSHLNYFSENLGAVSEEQGEIFHQDIKEMER
;
A
#
# COMPACT_ATOMS: atom_id res chain seq x y z
N MET A 1 -1.72 -1.68 1.22
CA MET A 1 -2.72 -0.97 0.43
C MET A 1 -4.14 -1.50 0.60
N LYS A 2 -4.49 -2.69 0.07
CA LYS A 2 -5.86 -3.24 0.17
C LYS A 2 -6.47 -3.17 1.58
N GLN A 3 -5.74 -3.66 2.58
CA GLN A 3 -6.23 -3.67 3.97
C GLN A 3 -6.35 -2.27 4.59
N PHE A 4 -5.44 -1.36 4.23
CA PHE A 4 -5.50 0.03 4.66
C PHE A 4 -6.80 0.69 4.20
N VAL A 5 -7.12 0.62 2.90
CA VAL A 5 -8.33 1.25 2.36
C VAL A 5 -9.62 0.60 2.89
N LYS A 6 -9.60 -0.72 3.11
CA LYS A 6 -10.74 -1.41 3.73
C LYS A 6 -11.06 -0.85 5.12
N SER A 7 -10.05 -0.49 5.90
CA SER A 7 -10.20 0.04 7.26
C SER A 7 -10.48 1.53 7.34
N LEU A 8 -10.39 2.27 6.23
CA LEU A 8 -10.79 3.68 6.23
C LEU A 8 -12.30 3.84 6.44
N PRO A 9 -12.76 4.82 7.24
CA PRO A 9 -14.16 5.23 7.32
C PRO A 9 -14.66 5.67 5.94
N LYS A 10 -15.80 5.14 5.48
CA LYS A 10 -16.31 5.40 4.12
C LYS A 10 -16.89 6.80 3.95
N ASP A 11 -17.26 7.42 5.06
CA ASP A 11 -17.68 8.81 5.18
C ASP A 11 -16.52 9.77 5.51
N GLY A 12 -15.33 9.25 5.80
CA GLY A 12 -14.11 10.01 6.13
C GLY A 12 -13.52 10.76 4.93
N GLU A 13 -12.79 11.84 5.20
CA GLU A 13 -12.19 12.69 4.16
C GLU A 13 -11.17 11.94 3.31
N CYS A 14 -10.34 11.09 3.92
CA CYS A 14 -9.36 10.26 3.22
C CYS A 14 -10.00 9.36 2.16
N PHE A 15 -11.11 8.68 2.49
CA PHE A 15 -11.81 7.81 1.54
C PHE A 15 -12.52 8.60 0.43
N LYS A 16 -13.16 9.73 0.77
CA LYS A 16 -13.76 10.63 -0.22
C LYS A 16 -12.75 11.14 -1.23
N TYR A 17 -11.57 11.54 -0.74
CA TYR A 17 -10.47 11.97 -1.61
C TYR A 17 -10.00 10.86 -2.57
N LEU A 18 -9.96 9.60 -2.12
CA LEU A 18 -9.67 8.46 -3.01
C LEU A 18 -10.70 8.31 -4.13
N CYS A 19 -11.98 8.51 -3.84
CA CYS A 19 -13.02 8.50 -4.87
C CYS A 19 -12.78 9.59 -5.92
N ASP A 20 -12.39 10.79 -5.49
CA ASP A 20 -12.12 11.91 -6.40
C ASP A 20 -10.85 11.70 -7.25
N GLN A 21 -9.82 11.05 -6.68
CA GLN A 21 -8.56 10.79 -7.38
C GLN A 21 -8.61 9.68 -8.43
N PHE A 22 -9.61 8.80 -8.32
CA PHE A 22 -9.77 7.62 -9.17
C PHE A 22 -11.21 7.52 -9.69
N PRO A 23 -11.70 8.50 -10.48
CA PRO A 23 -13.08 8.51 -10.97
C PRO A 23 -13.41 7.33 -11.90
N ASP A 24 -12.39 6.72 -12.52
CA ASP A 24 -12.54 5.55 -13.38
C ASP A 24 -12.70 4.24 -12.60
N LEU A 25 -12.44 4.24 -11.28
CA LEU A 25 -12.66 3.08 -10.42
C LEU A 25 -14.07 3.14 -9.82
N SER A 26 -14.79 2.03 -9.86
CA SER A 26 -16.07 1.94 -9.18
C SER A 26 -15.90 2.02 -7.66
N GLU A 27 -16.89 2.56 -6.96
CA GLU A 27 -16.90 2.64 -5.50
C GLU A 27 -16.69 1.27 -4.85
N ALA A 28 -17.24 0.20 -5.45
CA ALA A 28 -17.02 -1.16 -4.98
C ALA A 28 -15.54 -1.59 -5.04
N LYS A 29 -14.83 -1.25 -6.13
CA LYS A 29 -13.38 -1.50 -6.24
C LYS A 29 -12.59 -0.71 -5.21
N LEU A 30 -12.94 0.56 -5.01
CA LEU A 30 -12.32 1.42 -4.00
C LEU A 30 -12.54 0.87 -2.58
N LYS A 31 -13.78 0.55 -2.21
CA LYS A 31 -14.13 -0.07 -0.92
C LYS A 31 -13.37 -1.36 -0.67
N GLU A 32 -13.22 -2.18 -1.71
CA GLU A 32 -12.49 -3.43 -1.63
C GLU A 32 -10.96 -3.27 -1.71
N GLY A 33 -10.46 -2.05 -1.89
CA GLY A 33 -9.04 -1.73 -1.99
C GLY A 33 -8.37 -2.38 -3.21
N VAL A 34 -9.11 -2.46 -4.33
CA VAL A 34 -8.64 -3.04 -5.59
C VAL A 34 -7.96 -1.94 -6.40
N PHE A 35 -6.64 -1.90 -6.29
CA PHE A 35 -5.76 -0.96 -6.97
C PHE A 35 -4.71 -1.72 -7.76
N VAL A 36 -4.31 -1.19 -8.90
CA VAL A 36 -3.14 -1.70 -9.64
C VAL A 36 -1.86 -1.00 -9.18
N GLY A 37 -0.69 -1.55 -9.54
CA GLY A 37 0.60 -0.99 -9.14
C GLY A 37 0.79 0.50 -9.47
N LEU A 38 0.28 0.99 -10.60
CA LEU A 38 0.30 2.41 -10.95
C LEU A 38 -0.55 3.27 -10.01
N ASP A 39 -1.75 2.82 -9.62
CA ASP A 39 -2.61 3.56 -8.68
C ASP A 39 -1.92 3.73 -7.33
N VAL A 40 -1.31 2.64 -6.82
CA VAL A 40 -0.58 2.67 -5.55
C VAL A 40 0.61 3.62 -5.63
N ARG A 41 1.36 3.61 -6.74
CA ARG A 41 2.49 4.52 -6.95
C ARG A 41 2.06 5.98 -7.10
N LYS A 42 0.95 6.27 -7.79
CA LYS A 42 0.38 7.62 -7.90
C LYS A 42 0.08 8.16 -6.50
N MET A 43 -0.62 7.37 -5.69
CA MET A 43 -1.04 7.78 -4.36
C MET A 43 0.12 7.83 -3.34
N MET A 44 1.17 7.01 -3.51
CA MET A 44 2.41 7.12 -2.72
C MET A 44 3.16 8.45 -2.91
N LYS A 45 2.96 9.11 -4.05
CA LYS A 45 3.56 10.41 -4.39
C LYS A 45 2.65 11.59 -4.12
N ASP A 46 1.40 11.34 -3.73
CA ASP A 46 0.40 12.37 -3.55
C ASP A 46 0.46 12.93 -2.12
N GLU A 47 1.14 14.06 -1.96
CA GLU A 47 1.25 14.74 -0.66
C GLU A 47 -0.11 15.26 -0.17
N ASN A 48 -1.04 15.59 -1.08
CA ASN A 48 -2.37 16.06 -0.70
C ASN A 48 -3.19 14.93 -0.07
N PHE A 49 -2.98 13.69 -0.51
CA PHE A 49 -3.64 12.53 0.08
C PHE A 49 -3.37 12.44 1.58
N GLU A 50 -2.13 12.70 2.00
CA GLU A 50 -1.74 12.66 3.41
C GLU A 50 -2.45 13.73 4.22
N THR A 51 -2.68 14.92 3.65
CA THR A 51 -3.42 16.01 4.31
C THR A 51 -4.86 15.66 4.66
N LYS A 52 -5.45 14.65 3.99
CA LYS A 52 -6.83 14.20 4.21
C LYS A 52 -6.96 13.10 5.28
N MET A 53 -5.83 12.67 5.85
CA MET A 53 -5.80 11.57 6.81
C MET A 53 -5.93 12.07 8.24
N GLU A 54 -6.77 11.36 8.99
CA GLU A 54 -6.82 11.46 10.44
C GLU A 54 -5.54 10.90 11.08
N THR A 55 -5.34 11.17 12.37
CA THR A 55 -4.07 10.83 13.07
C THR A 55 -3.67 9.36 12.94
N ASN A 56 -4.62 8.42 13.14
CA ASN A 56 -4.32 6.98 13.07
C ASN A 56 -4.15 6.50 11.63
N GLU A 57 -4.92 7.06 10.69
CA GLU A 57 -4.79 6.79 9.26
C GLU A 57 -3.40 7.22 8.77
N ARG A 58 -2.98 8.43 9.14
CA ARG A 58 -1.68 8.98 8.78
C ARG A 58 -0.53 8.14 9.33
N LYS A 59 -0.56 7.76 10.61
CA LYS A 59 0.48 6.88 11.20
C LYS A 59 0.57 5.54 10.48
N ALA A 60 -0.57 4.92 10.18
CA ALA A 60 -0.60 3.67 9.43
C ALA A 60 -0.07 3.87 7.99
N TRP A 61 -0.44 4.96 7.34
CA TRP A 61 0.03 5.29 6.00
C TRP A 61 1.53 5.56 5.94
N GLU A 62 2.06 6.40 6.82
CA GLU A 62 3.48 6.73 6.88
C GLU A 62 4.34 5.50 7.18
N SER A 63 3.93 4.66 8.14
CA SER A 63 4.61 3.39 8.40
C SER A 63 4.49 2.40 7.24
N PHE A 64 3.39 2.41 6.49
CA PHE A 64 3.25 1.63 5.26
C PHE A 64 4.19 2.12 4.15
N LYS A 65 4.26 3.43 3.90
CA LYS A 65 5.22 4.03 2.96
C LYS A 65 6.64 3.61 3.31
N LEU A 66 7.02 3.78 4.58
CA LEU A 66 8.33 3.41 5.09
C LEU A 66 8.60 1.91 4.91
N GLY A 67 7.63 1.06 5.23
CA GLY A 67 7.71 -0.38 5.00
C GLY A 67 7.98 -0.74 3.54
N ILE A 68 7.30 -0.10 2.58
CA ILE A 68 7.57 -0.35 1.16
C ILE A 68 9.01 0.05 0.80
N PHE A 69 9.42 1.28 1.12
CA PHE A 69 10.73 1.78 0.69
C PHE A 69 11.90 1.06 1.38
N SER A 70 11.77 0.76 2.66
CA SER A 70 12.85 0.17 3.47
C SER A 70 12.94 -1.34 3.35
N PHE A 71 11.87 -2.04 2.94
CA PHE A 71 11.87 -3.51 2.87
C PHE A 71 11.71 -4.06 1.46
N LEU A 72 10.79 -3.52 0.65
CA LEU A 72 10.46 -4.06 -0.68
C LEU A 72 11.34 -3.52 -1.81
N GLY A 73 12.24 -2.58 -1.50
CA GLY A 73 13.17 -1.99 -2.46
C GLY A 73 14.34 -2.89 -2.86
N ASN A 74 15.26 -2.32 -3.64
CA ASN A 74 16.48 -3.01 -4.07
C ASN A 74 17.50 -3.21 -2.93
N LYS A 75 17.40 -2.39 -1.89
CA LYS A 75 18.27 -2.45 -0.72
C LYS A 75 17.41 -2.45 0.53
N LYS A 76 17.54 -3.50 1.33
CA LYS A 76 16.89 -3.62 2.63
C LYS A 76 17.56 -2.69 3.65
N ASP A 77 16.75 -1.93 4.37
CA ASP A 77 17.20 -1.13 5.50
C ASP A 77 17.68 -2.06 6.64
N PRO A 78 18.82 -1.82 7.32
CA PRO A 78 19.25 -2.64 8.44
C PRO A 78 18.20 -2.82 9.54
N ASN A 79 17.33 -1.83 9.74
CA ASN A 79 16.26 -1.81 10.73
C ASN A 79 14.90 -2.28 10.19
N TYR A 80 14.87 -2.96 9.03
CA TYR A 80 13.61 -3.37 8.39
C TYR A 80 12.67 -4.17 9.31
N LYS A 81 13.21 -4.94 10.27
CA LYS A 81 12.41 -5.73 11.23
C LYS A 81 11.52 -4.83 12.06
N TYR A 82 12.15 -3.83 12.69
CA TYR A 82 11.45 -2.85 13.50
C TYR A 82 10.44 -2.05 12.67
N ILE A 83 10.82 -1.64 11.46
CA ILE A 83 9.94 -0.89 10.55
C ILE A 83 8.67 -1.70 10.22
N VAL A 84 8.83 -2.99 9.90
CA VAL A 84 7.71 -3.86 9.55
C VAL A 84 6.85 -4.17 10.78
N GLU A 85 7.46 -4.41 11.94
CA GLU A 85 6.74 -4.60 13.21
C GLU A 85 5.91 -3.36 13.57
N GLU A 86 6.48 -2.16 13.41
CA GLU A 86 5.79 -0.89 13.66
C GLU A 86 4.63 -0.67 12.68
N MET A 87 4.83 -0.96 11.39
CA MET A 87 3.78 -0.94 10.37
C MET A 87 2.62 -1.87 10.74
N ILE A 88 2.90 -3.12 11.13
CA ILE A 88 1.89 -4.10 11.52
C ILE A 88 1.13 -3.62 12.78
N LYS A 89 1.82 -3.02 13.74
CA LYS A 89 1.20 -2.43 14.93
C LYS A 89 0.26 -1.29 14.58
N ASN A 90 0.67 -0.35 13.73
CA ASN A 90 -0.18 0.76 13.31
C ASN A 90 -1.39 0.27 12.50
N PHE A 91 -1.22 -0.78 11.69
CA PHE A 91 -2.31 -1.43 10.97
C PHE A 91 -3.32 -2.05 11.95
N LYS A 92 -2.85 -2.73 13.00
CA LYS A 92 -3.73 -3.26 14.06
C LYS A 92 -4.51 -2.14 14.77
N ILE A 93 -3.85 -1.02 15.08
CA ILE A 93 -4.50 0.16 15.71
C ILE A 93 -5.57 0.77 14.80
N LEU A 94 -5.32 0.85 13.50
CA LEU A 94 -6.29 1.32 12.51
C LEU A 94 -7.46 0.33 12.29
N GLY A 95 -7.36 -0.90 12.80
CA GLY A 95 -8.37 -1.94 12.57
C GLY A 95 -8.23 -2.64 11.21
N CYS A 96 -7.01 -2.70 10.66
CA CYS A 96 -6.71 -3.51 9.48
C CYS A 96 -6.83 -5.00 9.78
N SER A 97 -7.57 -5.71 8.93
CA SER A 97 -7.62 -7.17 9.01
C SER A 97 -6.29 -7.78 8.58
N MET A 98 -5.89 -8.85 9.27
CA MET A 98 -4.64 -9.57 8.97
C MET A 98 -4.83 -10.40 7.70
N SER A 99 -4.47 -9.83 6.55
CA SER A 99 -4.44 -10.61 5.30
C SER A 99 -3.32 -11.65 5.32
N LEU A 100 -3.45 -12.70 4.49
CA LEU A 100 -2.40 -13.72 4.34
C LEU A 100 -1.02 -13.13 4.03
N LYS A 101 -0.95 -12.06 3.21
CA LYS A 101 0.31 -11.37 2.90
C LYS A 101 0.92 -10.69 4.14
N VAL A 102 0.09 -10.04 4.96
CA VAL A 102 0.57 -9.37 6.19
C VAL A 102 0.97 -10.41 7.24
N HIS A 103 0.21 -11.50 7.37
CA HIS A 103 0.56 -12.63 8.24
C HIS A 103 1.88 -13.28 7.84
N PHE A 104 2.07 -13.53 6.54
CA PHE A 104 3.32 -14.09 6.01
C PHE A 104 4.50 -13.14 6.25
N LEU A 105 4.29 -11.84 6.08
CA LEU A 105 5.29 -10.83 6.38
C LEU A 105 5.68 -10.82 7.87
N ASP A 106 4.71 -10.88 8.77
CA ASP A 106 4.92 -10.95 10.24
C ASP A 106 5.68 -12.22 10.65
N SER A 107 5.26 -13.38 10.11
CA SER A 107 5.76 -14.70 10.54
C SER A 107 7.10 -15.10 9.89
N HIS A 108 7.35 -14.64 8.66
CA HIS A 108 8.45 -15.13 7.83
C HIS A 108 9.37 -14.02 7.33
N LEU A 109 9.49 -12.92 8.09
CA LEU A 109 10.26 -11.75 7.66
C LEU A 109 11.74 -12.06 7.31
N ASN A 110 12.33 -13.05 7.97
CA ASN A 110 13.72 -13.49 7.76
C ASN A 110 13.91 -14.33 6.48
N TYR A 111 12.83 -14.83 5.84
CA TYR A 111 12.93 -15.66 4.63
C TYR A 111 13.14 -14.83 3.36
N PHE A 112 12.91 -13.52 3.41
CA PHE A 112 13.04 -12.63 2.27
C PHE A 112 14.50 -12.30 1.96
N SER A 113 14.86 -12.31 0.67
CA SER A 113 16.18 -11.92 0.18
C SER A 113 16.50 -10.45 0.50
N GLU A 114 17.78 -10.08 0.40
CA GLU A 114 18.23 -8.70 0.65
C GLU A 114 17.77 -7.72 -0.45
N ASN A 115 17.47 -8.22 -1.65
CA ASN A 115 17.05 -7.43 -2.79
C ASN A 115 15.74 -8.01 -3.36
N LEU A 116 14.62 -7.50 -2.87
CA LEU A 116 13.28 -7.90 -3.31
C LEU A 116 12.88 -7.22 -4.62
N GLY A 117 13.36 -6.00 -4.87
CA GLY A 117 13.09 -5.29 -6.11
C GLY A 117 13.58 -6.05 -7.36
N ALA A 118 14.73 -6.74 -7.27
CA ALA A 118 15.27 -7.53 -8.38
C ALA A 118 14.46 -8.79 -8.72
N VAL A 119 13.65 -9.30 -7.79
CA VAL A 119 12.81 -10.50 -7.99
C VAL A 119 11.32 -10.15 -8.04
N SER A 120 10.98 -8.86 -8.04
CA SER A 120 9.60 -8.38 -8.11
C SER A 120 9.04 -8.49 -9.53
N GLU A 121 7.77 -8.88 -9.65
CA GLU A 121 7.04 -8.92 -10.93
C GLU A 121 6.52 -7.53 -11.37
N GLU A 122 6.89 -6.46 -10.66
CA GLU A 122 6.41 -5.09 -10.92
C GLU A 122 6.63 -4.64 -12.37
N GLN A 123 7.74 -5.05 -13.01
CA GLN A 123 8.00 -4.76 -14.42
C GLN A 123 7.02 -5.47 -15.37
N GLY A 124 6.65 -6.72 -15.06
CA GLY A 124 5.64 -7.46 -15.82
C GLY A 124 4.26 -6.82 -15.68
N GLU A 125 3.89 -6.38 -14.46
CA GLU A 125 2.63 -5.67 -14.22
C GLU A 125 2.55 -4.35 -14.99
N ILE A 126 3.65 -3.60 -15.12
CA ILE A 126 3.73 -2.38 -15.94
C ILE A 126 3.51 -2.70 -17.41
N PHE A 127 4.26 -3.67 -17.93
CA PHE A 127 4.18 -4.04 -19.35
C PHE A 127 2.76 -4.44 -19.77
N HIS A 128 2.06 -5.23 -18.95
CA HIS A 128 0.67 -5.59 -19.21
C HIS A 128 -0.30 -4.39 -19.22
N GLN A 129 0.00 -3.34 -18.46
CA GLN A 129 -0.80 -2.11 -18.45
C GLN A 129 -0.51 -1.22 -19.65
N ASP A 130 0.76 -1.05 -20.01
CA ASP A 130 1.17 -0.27 -21.18
C ASP A 130 0.54 -0.84 -22.45
N ILE A 131 0.56 -2.17 -22.63
CA ILE A 131 -0.12 -2.84 -23.76
C ILE A 131 -1.61 -2.50 -23.77
N LYS A 132 -2.28 -2.60 -22.60
CA LYS A 132 -3.72 -2.34 -22.50
C LYS A 132 -4.07 -0.89 -22.84
N GLU A 133 -3.18 0.07 -22.56
CA GLU A 133 -3.36 1.47 -22.95
C GLU A 133 -3.13 1.66 -24.46
N MET A 134 -2.12 0.99 -25.03
CA MET A 134 -1.85 1.02 -26.48
C MET A 134 -2.96 0.40 -27.34
N GLU A 135 -3.70 -0.58 -26.80
CA GLU A 135 -4.82 -1.25 -27.49
C GLU A 135 -6.16 -0.49 -27.40
N ARG A 136 -6.22 0.62 -26.65
CA ARG A 136 -7.44 1.40 -26.41
C ARG A 136 -7.71 2.42 -27.51
#